data_AF-A0A7X9HW60-F1
#
_entry.id   AF-A0A7X9HW60-F1
#
_cell.length_a   1.000
_cell.length_b   1.000
_cell.length_c   1.000
_cell.angle_alpha   90.00
_cell.angle_beta   90.00
_cell.angle_gamma   90.00
#
_symmetry.space_group_name_H-M   'P 1'
#
loop_
_entity.id
_entity.type
_entity.pdbx_description
1 polymer ?
#
loop_
_entity_poly.entity_id
_entity_poly.type
_entity_poly.pdbx_seq_one_letter_code
_entity_poly.pdbx_strand_id
1 'polypeptide(L)' 'MKNLINWIKKNIPEYEIHDKTGGGKIVFIPAKHDSRIRQYIKRTKQPLTIQYRANYTWLAIYK' A
#
# COMPACT_ATOMS: atom_id res chain seq x y z
N MET A 1 7.65 -6.73 0.05
CA MET A 1 6.19 -6.73 0.29
C MET A 1 5.80 -7.32 1.64
N LYS A 2 6.36 -8.46 2.08
CA LYS A 2 6.03 -9.05 3.40
C LYS A 2 6.08 -8.04 4.56
N ASN A 3 7.14 -7.21 4.64
CA ASN A 3 7.28 -6.19 5.70
C ASN A 3 6.22 -5.10 5.65
N LEU A 4 5.90 -4.59 4.46
CA LEU A 4 4.84 -3.60 4.25
C LEU A 4 3.48 -4.18 4.67
N ILE A 5 3.14 -5.38 4.19
CA ILE A 5 1.87 -6.05 4.50
C ILE A 5 1.72 -6.28 6.01
N ASN A 6 2.78 -6.74 6.69
CA ASN A 6 2.76 -6.94 8.14
C ASN A 6 2.59 -5.62 8.90
N TRP A 7 3.19 -4.53 8.41
CA TRP A 7 3.01 -3.21 9.01
C TRP A 7 1.59 -2.67 8.80
N ILE A 8 1.06 -2.78 7.58
CA ILE A 8 -0.31 -2.36 7.23
C ILE A 8 -1.31 -3.14 8.08
N LYS A 9 -1.19 -4.47 8.15
CA LYS A 9 -2.03 -5.35 8.98
C LYS A 9 -2.18 -4.87 10.43
N LYS A 10 -1.13 -4.26 10.99
CA LYS A 10 -1.11 -3.77 12.38
C LYS A 10 -1.61 -2.34 12.53
N ASN A 11 -1.53 -1.52 11.48
CA ASN A 11 -1.72 -0.07 11.56
C ASN A 11 -2.94 0.45 10.81
N ILE A 12 -3.46 -0.32 9.85
CA ILE A 12 -4.51 0.08 8.93
C ILE A 12 -5.46 -1.12 8.82
N PRO A 13 -6.64 -1.10 9.45
CA PRO A 13 -7.58 -2.21 9.40
C PRO A 13 -8.34 -2.29 8.06
N GLU A 14 -8.56 -1.15 7.40
CA GLU A 14 -9.36 -1.01 6.17
C GLU A 14 -8.54 -1.26 4.88
N TYR A 15 -7.48 -2.06 4.94
CA TYR A 15 -6.66 -2.36 3.76
C TYR A 15 -7.23 -3.56 3.00
N GLU A 16 -6.99 -3.57 1.69
CA GLU A 16 -7.31 -4.72 0.84
C GLU A 16 -6.05 -5.22 0.13
N ILE A 17 -5.94 -6.52 -0.11
CA ILE A 17 -4.85 -7.12 -0.89
C ILE A 17 -5.48 -7.87 -2.05
N HIS A 18 -5.07 -7.49 -3.25
CA HIS A 18 -5.50 -8.13 -4.48
C HIS A 18 -4.29 -8.73 -5.19
N ASP A 19 -4.45 -9.89 -5.79
CA ASP A 19 -3.42 -10.47 -6.65
C ASP A 19 -3.46 -9.80 -8.04
N LYS A 20 -2.29 -9.53 -8.61
CA LYS A 20 -2.17 -8.90 -9.94
C LYS A 20 -2.26 -9.98 -11.03
N THR A 21 -2.97 -9.70 -12.12
CA THR A 21 -2.97 -10.55 -13.31
C THR A 21 -1.54 -10.63 -13.88
N GLY A 22 -0.92 -11.81 -13.83
CA GLY A 22 0.50 -12.01 -14.19
C GLY A 22 1.46 -12.19 -13.00
N GLY A 23 0.95 -12.23 -11.77
CA GLY A 23 1.73 -12.47 -10.56
C GLY A 23 2.09 -11.20 -9.79
N GLY A 24 2.20 -11.34 -8.47
CA GLY A 24 2.45 -10.22 -7.55
C GLY A 24 1.19 -9.78 -6.80
N LYS A 25 1.36 -8.83 -5.87
CA LYS A 25 0.30 -8.33 -4.99
C LYS A 25 0.19 -6.83 -5.06
N ILE A 26 -1.04 -6.33 -5.12
CA ILE A 26 -1.36 -4.92 -5.00
C ILE A 26 -2.05 -4.74 -3.64
N VAL A 27 -1.53 -3.82 -2.83
CA VAL A 27 -2.15 -3.46 -1.56
C VAL A 27 -2.90 -2.16 -1.74
N PHE A 28 -4.21 -2.18 -1.52
CA PHE A 28 -5.06 -1.01 -1.53
C PHE A 28 -5.24 -0.48 -0.12
N ILE A 29 -5.05 0.82 0.04
CA ILE A 29 -5.10 1.51 1.33
C ILE A 29 -5.94 2.78 1.18
N PRO A 30 -6.85 3.11 2.11
CA PRO A 30 -7.58 4.36 2.04
C PRO A 30 -6.66 5.58 2.05
N ALA A 31 -6.95 6.58 1.20
CA ALA A 31 -6.10 7.76 1.01
C ALA A 31 -5.89 8.58 2.29
N LYS A 32 -6.78 8.48 3.28
CA LYS A 32 -6.62 9.08 4.62
C LYS A 32 -5.32 8.63 5.34
N HIS A 33 -4.71 7.52 4.91
CA HIS A 33 -3.46 7.02 5.46
C HIS A 33 -2.21 7.35 4.61
N ASP A 34 -2.33 8.13 3.52
CA ASP A 34 -1.24 8.40 2.57
C ASP A 34 0.03 8.91 3.26
N SER A 35 -0.10 9.93 4.09
CA SER A 35 1.04 10.52 4.81
C SER A 35 1.82 9.48 5.64
N ARG A 36 1.12 8.62 6.39
CA ARG A 36 1.76 7.55 7.20
C ARG A 36 2.46 6.52 6.32
N ILE A 37 1.86 6.16 5.19
CA ILE A 37 2.41 5.20 4.23
C ILE A 37 3.67 5.74 3.56
N ARG A 38 3.63 6.98 3.06
CA ARG A 38 4.80 7.63 2.45
C ARG A 38 5.93 7.76 3.45
N GLN A 39 5.65 8.10 4.70
CA GLN A 39 6.67 8.14 5.77
C GLN A 39 7.29 6.76 6.01
N TYR A 40 6.49 5.70 6.09
CA TYR A 40 6.99 4.33 6.24
C TYR A 40 7.87 3.90 5.06
N ILE A 41 7.43 4.17 3.83
CA ILE A 41 8.17 3.81 2.61
C ILE A 41 9.50 4.59 2.55
N LYS A 42 9.48 5.90 2.86
CA LYS A 42 10.69 6.74 2.95
C LYS A 42 11.68 6.20 3.98
N ARG A 43 11.20 5.82 5.18
CA ARG A 43 12.05 5.27 6.25
C ARG A 43 12.64 3.91 5.89
N THR A 44 11.85 3.04 5.26
CA THR A 44 12.28 1.69 4.90
C THR A 44 13.01 1.61 3.57
N LYS A 45 13.15 2.74 2.85
CA LYS A 45 13.79 2.86 1.53
C LYS A 45 13.34 1.76 0.54
N GLN A 46 12.07 1.36 0.64
CA GLN A 46 11.54 0.31 -0.23
C GLN A 46 11.18 0.89 -1.60
N PRO A 47 11.65 0.28 -2.71
CA PRO A 47 11.21 0.66 -4.05
C PRO A 47 9.79 0.14 -4.26
N LEU A 48 8.80 0.96 -3.88
CA LEU A 48 7.39 0.67 -4.01
C LEU A 48 6.73 1.78 -4.84
N THR A 49 5.90 1.37 -5.78
CA THR A 49 5.08 2.29 -6.56
C THR A 49 3.78 2.55 -5.83
N ILE A 50 3.39 3.82 -5.72
CA ILE A 50 2.11 4.25 -5.14
C ILE A 50 1.31 4.92 -6.25
N GLN A 51 0.08 4.46 -6.47
CA GLN A 51 -0.86 5.08 -7.41
C GLN A 51 -2.20 5.34 -6.75
N TYR A 52 -2.79 6.51 -7.01
CA TYR A 52 -4.16 6.79 -6.62
C TYR A 52 -5.15 6.02 -7.49
N ARG A 53 -6.21 5.47 -6.89
CA ARG A 53 -7.29 4.72 -7.54
C ARG A 53 -8.64 5.15 -6.99
N ALA A 54 -9.70 4.80 -7.73
CA ALA A 54 -11.09 5.09 -7.39
C ALA A 54 -11.32 6.55 -6.97
N ASN A 55 -11.02 7.49 -7.86
CA ASN A 55 -11.18 8.94 -7.62
C ASN A 55 -10.43 9.42 -6.35
N TYR A 56 -9.17 9.02 -6.21
CA TYR A 56 -8.29 9.40 -5.10
C TYR A 56 -8.73 8.91 -3.71
N THR A 57 -9.68 7.97 -3.63
CA THR A 57 -10.10 7.40 -2.34
C THR A 57 -9.16 6.29 -1.86
N TRP A 58 -8.43 5.66 -2.77
CA TRP A 58 -7.51 4.56 -2.46
C TRP A 58 -6.10 4.78 -3.03
N LEU A 59 -5.12 4.23 -2.34
CA LEU A 59 -3.71 4.12 -2.71
C LEU A 59 -3.44 2.66 -3.05
N ALA A 60 -3.15 2.38 -4.31
CA ALA A 60 -2.63 1.09 -4.76
C ALA A 60 -1.10 1.09 -4.62
N ILE A 61 -0.57 0.17 -3.83
CA ILE A 61 0.86 0.01 -3.57
C ILE A 61 1.32 -1.33 -4.11
N TYR A 62 2.32 -1.29 -5.00
CA TYR A 62 2.87 -2.50 -5.61
C TYR A 62 4.37 -2.36 -5.90
N LYS A 63 5.00 -3.49 -6.28
CA LYS A 63 6.38 -3.57 -6.76
C LYS A 63 6.38 -3.74 -8.26
#